data_AF-A0A352JP74-F1
#
_entry.id   AF-A0A352JP74-F1
#
_cell.length_a   1.000
_cell.length_b   1.000
_cell.length_c   1.000
_cell.angle_alpha   90.00
_cell.angle_beta   90.00
_cell.angle_gamma   90.00
#
_symmetry.space_group_name_H-M   'P 1'
#
loop_
_entity.id
_entity.type
_entity.pdbx_description
1 polymer ?
#
loop_
_entity_poly.entity_id
_entity_poly.type
_entity_poly.pdbx_seq_one_letter_code
_entity_poly.pdbx_strand_id
1 'polypeptide(L)'
;DKAKSTAGLYIHIPFCGRKCLYCDFYSKVPRTGEIEAFLDALGVEARLRNKGKFELLNYDSIFLGGGTPSLLSAAQIKSLFKHIRSHNQISPSAEITIECNPSSIQIELLKAYKELGINRISLGVQTFNDTHLEMLGRLHDSAEAKASFKEIKLAGFENISIDL
;
A
#
# COMPACT_ATOMS: atom_id res chain seq x y z
N ASP A 1 -24.45 4.58 -25.22
CA ASP A 1 -23.30 4.13 -24.42
C ASP A 1 -22.25 5.21 -24.30
N LYS A 2 -22.19 5.93 -23.17
CA LYS A 2 -21.06 6.83 -22.90
C LYS A 2 -19.89 5.94 -22.48
N ALA A 3 -18.78 5.96 -23.23
CA ALA A 3 -17.56 5.28 -22.85
C ALA A 3 -17.17 5.71 -21.43
N LYS A 4 -17.02 4.75 -20.51
CA LYS A 4 -16.55 5.04 -19.15
C LYS A 4 -15.12 5.56 -19.25
N SER A 5 -14.87 6.72 -18.67
CA SER A 5 -13.52 7.30 -18.60
C SER A 5 -12.69 6.46 -17.64
N THR A 6 -11.46 6.10 -18.03
CA THR A 6 -10.51 5.43 -17.14
C THR A 6 -9.76 6.45 -16.28
N ALA A 7 -9.30 6.01 -15.11
CA ALA A 7 -8.53 6.82 -14.17
C ALA A 7 -7.72 5.94 -13.22
N GLY A 8 -6.69 6.52 -12.59
CA GLY A 8 -6.00 5.90 -11.46
C GLY A 8 -6.56 6.36 -10.11
N LEU A 9 -6.56 5.45 -9.13
CA LEU A 9 -6.93 5.72 -7.75
C LEU A 9 -5.69 5.66 -6.85
N TYR A 10 -5.26 6.81 -6.33
CA TYR A 10 -4.22 6.88 -5.31
C TYR A 10 -4.84 6.94 -3.92
N ILE A 11 -4.31 6.15 -2.99
CA ILE A 11 -4.74 6.15 -1.58
C ILE A 11 -3.50 6.31 -0.71
N HIS A 12 -3.48 7.42 0.02
CA HIS A 12 -2.39 7.76 0.92
C HIS A 12 -2.59 7.12 2.30
N ILE A 13 -1.68 6.26 2.73
CA ILE A 13 -1.64 5.69 4.08
C ILE A 13 -0.52 6.37 4.86
N PRO A 14 -0.81 7.33 5.77
CA PRO A 14 0.21 8.21 6.35
C PRO A 14 0.96 7.58 7.54
N PHE A 15 0.87 6.26 7.74
CA PHE A 15 1.38 5.61 8.95
C PHE A 15 2.69 4.89 8.68
N CYS A 16 3.68 5.10 9.54
CA CYS A 16 4.96 4.40 9.54
C CYS A 16 5.26 3.84 10.94
N GLY A 17 5.98 2.73 11.01
CA GLY A 17 6.51 2.24 12.30
C GLY A 17 7.53 3.22 12.91
N ARG A 18 8.27 3.94 12.05
CA ARG A 18 9.19 5.03 12.39
C ARG A 18 9.27 6.01 11.22
N LYS A 19 9.46 7.30 11.50
CA LYS A 19 9.77 8.29 10.47
C LYS A 19 11.28 8.25 10.14
N CYS A 20 11.62 7.99 8.88
CA CYS A 20 13.01 8.01 8.40
C CYS A 20 13.53 9.46 8.34
N LEU A 21 14.84 9.65 8.54
CA LEU A 21 15.43 10.99 8.65
C LEU A 21 15.41 11.80 7.36
N TYR A 22 15.31 11.12 6.21
CA TYR A 22 15.29 11.71 4.88
C TYR A 22 13.87 11.88 4.30
N CYS A 23 12.84 11.41 5.01
CA CYS A 23 11.50 11.26 4.43
C CYS A 23 10.71 12.57 4.48
N ASP A 24 10.52 13.17 3.30
CA ASP A 24 9.70 14.38 3.10
C ASP A 24 8.21 14.08 2.85
N PHE A 25 7.84 12.81 2.70
CA PHE A 25 6.42 12.44 2.58
C PHE A 25 5.67 12.68 3.88
N TYR A 26 4.41 13.09 3.75
CA TYR A 26 3.52 13.18 4.90
C TYR A 26 3.36 11.78 5.52
N SER A 27 3.94 11.62 6.70
CA SER A 27 3.91 10.36 7.44
C SER A 27 4.08 10.61 8.93
N LYS A 28 3.53 9.70 9.74
CA LYS A 28 3.53 9.75 11.20
C LYS A 28 3.50 8.35 11.80
N VAL A 29 3.96 8.25 13.04
CA VAL A 29 3.74 7.06 13.85
C VAL A 29 2.29 7.08 14.36
N PRO A 30 1.50 6.02 14.15
CA PRO A 30 0.11 5.99 14.58
C PRO A 30 -0.02 5.96 16.10
N ARG A 31 -1.05 6.63 16.62
CA ARG A 31 -1.52 6.43 18.00
C ARG A 31 -2.51 5.24 18.05
N THR A 32 -2.73 4.69 19.24
CA THR A 32 -3.71 3.62 19.45
C THR A 32 -5.08 4.01 18.89
N GLY A 33 -5.66 3.14 18.05
CA GLY A 33 -6.98 3.35 17.42
C GLY A 33 -6.99 4.33 16.24
N GLU A 34 -5.86 4.98 15.93
CA GLU A 34 -5.81 6.02 14.90
C GLU A 34 -5.86 5.44 13.48
N ILE A 35 -5.33 4.23 13.27
CA ILE A 35 -5.42 3.54 11.98
C ILE A 35 -6.88 3.23 11.68
N GLU A 36 -7.59 2.62 12.63
CA GLU A 36 -9.00 2.26 12.48
C GLU A 36 -9.87 3.49 12.16
N ALA A 37 -9.73 4.55 12.96
CA ALA A 37 -10.45 5.80 12.74
C ALA A 37 -10.15 6.42 11.36
N PHE A 38 -8.91 6.31 10.90
CA PHE A 38 -8.52 6.78 9.58
C PHE A 38 -9.13 5.94 8.44
N LEU A 39 -9.14 4.61 8.57
CA LEU A 39 -9.75 3.74 7.57
C LEU A 39 -11.27 3.94 7.46
N ASP A 40 -11.95 4.15 8.60
CA ASP A 40 -13.37 4.51 8.62
C ASP A 40 -13.62 5.85 7.91
N ALA A 41 -12.77 6.85 8.18
CA ALA A 41 -12.84 8.15 7.51
C ALA A 41 -12.59 8.04 6.00
N LEU A 42 -11.63 7.22 5.55
CA LEU A 42 -11.43 6.93 4.13
C LEU A 42 -12.67 6.29 3.48
N GLY A 43 -13.37 5.40 4.19
CA GLY A 43 -14.62 4.83 3.72
C GLY A 43 -15.70 5.90 3.51
N VAL A 44 -15.82 6.85 4.44
CA VAL A 44 -16.71 8.01 4.30
C VAL A 44 -16.29 8.89 3.12
N GLU A 45 -15.00 9.19 2.97
CA GLU A 45 -14.48 9.98 1.86
C GLU A 45 -14.78 9.33 0.52
N ALA A 46 -14.52 8.03 0.36
CA ALA A 46 -14.80 7.28 -0.86
C ALA A 46 -16.29 7.37 -1.26
N ARG A 47 -17.19 7.22 -0.28
CA ARG A 47 -18.64 7.34 -0.49
C ARG A 47 -19.05 8.76 -0.91
N LEU A 48 -18.41 9.79 -0.38
CA LEU A 48 -18.72 11.18 -0.71
C LEU A 48 -18.15 11.60 -2.06
N ARG A 49 -16.93 11.15 -2.38
CA ARG A 49 -16.23 11.47 -3.63
C ARG A 49 -16.83 10.78 -4.84
N ASN A 50 -17.33 9.55 -4.69
CA ASN A 50 -17.92 8.83 -5.82
C ASN A 50 -19.35 9.29 -6.18
N LYS A 51 -19.57 10.60 -6.19
CA LYS A 51 -20.81 11.23 -6.66
C LYS A 51 -20.51 12.13 -7.85
N GLY A 52 -21.43 12.19 -8.81
CA GLY A 52 -21.32 13.08 -9.96
C GLY A 52 -20.23 12.62 -10.94
N LYS A 53 -19.20 13.44 -11.18
CA LYS A 53 -18.20 13.17 -12.24
C LYS A 53 -17.39 11.88 -12.02
N PHE A 54 -17.25 11.44 -10.78
CA PHE A 54 -16.48 10.23 -10.43
C PHE A 54 -17.29 8.94 -10.60
N GLU A 55 -18.62 9.01 -10.60
CA GLU A 55 -19.52 7.85 -10.68
C GLU A 55 -19.37 7.05 -11.98
N LEU A 56 -18.93 7.73 -13.05
CA LEU A 56 -18.71 7.16 -14.37
C LEU A 56 -17.27 6.67 -14.59
N LEU A 57 -16.39 6.82 -13.60
CA LEU A 57 -15.01 6.35 -13.71
C LEU A 57 -14.92 4.85 -13.50
N ASN A 58 -14.07 4.23 -14.31
CA ASN A 58 -13.61 2.88 -14.11
C ASN A 58 -12.11 2.92 -13.80
N TYR A 59 -11.72 2.58 -12.57
CA TYR A 59 -10.31 2.66 -12.18
C TYR A 59 -9.54 1.46 -12.72
N ASP A 60 -8.55 1.72 -13.56
CA ASP A 60 -7.67 0.70 -14.16
C ASP A 60 -6.34 0.57 -13.41
N SER A 61 -6.12 1.41 -12.41
CA SER A 61 -4.98 1.35 -11.51
C SER A 61 -5.37 1.78 -10.10
N ILE A 62 -4.82 1.10 -9.10
CA ILE A 62 -4.86 1.51 -7.70
C ILE A 62 -3.43 1.53 -7.16
N PHE A 63 -3.04 2.60 -6.49
CA PHE A 63 -1.75 2.70 -5.83
C PHE A 63 -1.93 3.07 -4.36
N LEU A 64 -1.52 2.17 -3.48
CA LEU A 64 -1.44 2.38 -2.04
C LEU A 64 -0.02 2.80 -1.70
N GLY A 65 0.16 4.04 -1.26
CA GLY A 65 1.47 4.59 -0.91
C GLY A 65 1.44 5.57 0.24
N GLY A 66 2.55 6.27 0.47
CA GLY A 66 2.63 7.38 1.42
C GLY A 66 3.64 7.11 2.53
N GLY A 67 3.15 6.68 3.70
CA GLY A 67 3.99 6.22 4.80
C GLY A 67 4.45 4.79 4.57
N THR A 68 3.74 3.83 5.18
CA THR A 68 4.02 2.41 5.03
C THR A 68 2.68 1.65 4.98
N PRO A 69 2.07 1.53 3.79
CA PRO A 69 0.81 0.77 3.64
C PRO A 69 0.89 -0.66 4.18
N SER A 70 2.06 -1.30 4.06
CA SER A 70 2.32 -2.63 4.64
C SER A 70 2.36 -2.69 6.17
N LEU A 71 2.27 -1.56 6.87
CA LEU A 71 2.06 -1.51 8.32
C LEU A 71 0.63 -1.93 8.70
N LEU A 72 -0.33 -1.80 7.78
CA LEU A 72 -1.70 -2.23 8.01
C LEU A 72 -1.76 -3.75 8.16
N SER A 73 -2.48 -4.22 9.17
CA SER A 73 -2.74 -5.66 9.34
C SER A 73 -3.57 -6.23 8.18
N ALA A 74 -3.55 -7.55 8.02
CA ALA A 74 -4.36 -8.25 7.02
C ALA A 74 -5.87 -7.93 7.16
N ALA A 75 -6.36 -7.73 8.39
CA ALA A 75 -7.75 -7.34 8.62
C ALA A 75 -8.03 -5.89 8.19
N GLN A 76 -7.12 -4.97 8.51
CA GLN A 76 -7.24 -3.55 8.16
C GLN A 76 -7.19 -3.34 6.64
N ILE A 77 -6.26 -3.98 5.92
CA ILE A 77 -6.19 -3.87 4.45
C ILE A 77 -7.43 -4.48 3.77
N LYS A 78 -7.96 -5.59 4.29
CA LYS A 78 -9.22 -6.18 3.81
C LYS A 78 -10.39 -5.22 4.02
N SER A 79 -10.46 -4.55 5.17
CA SER A 79 -11.48 -3.53 5.45
C SER A 79 -11.38 -2.37 4.46
N LEU A 80 -10.17 -1.84 4.22
CA LEU A 80 -9.94 -0.77 3.24
C LEU A 80 -10.44 -1.17 1.84
N PHE A 81 -10.08 -2.36 1.35
CA PHE A 81 -10.52 -2.82 0.03
C PHE A 81 -12.03 -3.06 -0.05
N LYS A 82 -12.67 -3.46 1.05
CA LYS A 82 -14.14 -3.51 1.12
C LYS A 82 -14.72 -2.12 0.85
N HIS A 83 -14.22 -1.08 1.51
CA HIS A 83 -14.66 0.30 1.27
C HIS A 83 -14.38 0.78 -0.16
N ILE A 84 -13.18 0.51 -0.69
CA ILE A 84 -12.82 0.89 -2.07
C ILE A 84 -13.81 0.25 -3.06
N ARG A 85 -14.03 -1.06 -2.97
CA ARG A 85 -14.89 -1.80 -3.92
C ARG A 85 -16.38 -1.52 -3.74
N SER A 86 -16.85 -1.19 -2.54
CA SER A 86 -18.25 -0.80 -2.29
C SER A 86 -18.62 0.53 -2.93
N HIS A 87 -17.64 1.39 -3.20
CA HIS A 87 -17.88 2.75 -3.68
C HIS A 87 -17.18 3.06 -4.99
N ASN A 88 -16.45 2.16 -5.63
CA ASN A 88 -15.74 2.44 -6.87
C ASN A 88 -15.84 1.26 -7.84
N GLN A 89 -15.90 1.56 -9.13
CA GLN A 89 -15.78 0.53 -10.18
C GLN A 89 -14.30 0.33 -10.48
N ILE A 90 -13.81 -0.89 -10.24
CA ILE A 90 -12.42 -1.26 -10.49
C ILE A 90 -12.39 -2.23 -11.67
N SER A 91 -11.52 -1.97 -12.64
CA SER A 91 -11.32 -2.86 -13.77
C SER A 91 -10.87 -4.25 -13.27
N PRO A 92 -11.40 -5.36 -13.81
CA PRO A 92 -10.91 -6.70 -13.50
C PRO A 92 -9.42 -6.91 -13.83
N SER A 93 -8.90 -6.12 -14.77
CA SER A 93 -7.50 -6.12 -15.19
C SER A 93 -6.67 -5.02 -14.54
N ALA A 94 -7.17 -4.38 -13.48
CA ALA A 94 -6.49 -3.24 -12.88
C ALA A 94 -5.11 -3.63 -12.32
N GLU A 95 -4.11 -2.77 -12.53
CA GLU A 95 -2.86 -2.87 -11.77
C GLU A 95 -3.12 -2.34 -10.35
N ILE A 96 -2.86 -3.16 -9.33
CA ILE A 96 -3.06 -2.79 -7.94
C ILE A 96 -1.71 -2.91 -7.24
N THR A 97 -1.11 -1.76 -6.96
CA THR A 97 0.20 -1.61 -6.32
C THR A 97 0.06 -1.32 -4.83
N ILE A 98 0.94 -1.91 -4.02
CA ILE A 98 1.16 -1.54 -2.63
C ILE A 98 2.65 -1.29 -2.34
N GLU A 99 2.95 -0.19 -1.67
CA GLU A 99 4.28 0.07 -1.09
C GLU A 99 4.49 -0.76 0.18
N CYS A 100 5.66 -1.37 0.28
CA CYS A 100 6.06 -2.24 1.37
C CYS A 100 7.41 -1.84 1.94
N ASN A 101 7.53 -1.93 3.27
CA ASN A 101 8.81 -1.90 3.97
C ASN A 101 9.27 -3.35 4.25
N PRO A 102 10.55 -3.71 3.99
CA PRO A 102 11.09 -5.02 4.34
C PRO A 102 10.74 -5.49 5.77
N SER A 103 10.78 -4.59 6.75
CA SER A 103 10.53 -4.92 8.17
C SER A 103 9.06 -5.25 8.50
N SER A 104 8.16 -5.14 7.53
CA SER A 104 6.71 -5.33 7.73
C SER A 104 6.12 -6.47 6.91
N ILE A 105 6.92 -7.13 6.08
CA ILE A 105 6.44 -8.26 5.28
C ILE A 105 6.17 -9.45 6.20
N GLN A 106 5.00 -10.06 6.01
CA GLN A 106 4.59 -11.29 6.67
C GLN A 106 3.79 -12.15 5.69
N ILE A 107 3.83 -13.47 5.86
CA ILE A 107 3.16 -14.40 4.96
C ILE A 107 1.64 -14.20 4.92
N GLU A 108 1.02 -13.85 6.06
CA GLU A 108 -0.41 -13.56 6.15
C GLU A 108 -0.79 -12.31 5.32
N LEU A 109 0.06 -11.29 5.30
CA LEU A 109 -0.14 -10.08 4.51
C LEU A 109 -0.07 -10.38 3.01
N LEU A 110 0.96 -11.11 2.58
CA LEU A 110 1.12 -11.47 1.17
C LEU A 110 -0.06 -12.30 0.65
N LYS A 111 -0.58 -13.23 1.46
CA LYS A 111 -1.83 -13.97 1.15
C LYS A 111 -3.02 -13.03 1.01
N ALA A 112 -3.22 -12.13 1.98
CA ALA A 112 -4.30 -11.15 1.92
C ALA A 112 -4.18 -10.25 0.69
N TYR A 113 -2.98 -9.84 0.30
CA TYR A 113 -2.74 -9.03 -0.88
C TYR A 113 -3.20 -9.75 -2.16
N LYS A 114 -2.83 -11.01 -2.33
CA LYS A 114 -3.27 -11.83 -3.47
C LYS A 114 -4.80 -11.99 -3.50
N GLU A 115 -5.43 -12.27 -2.36
CA GLU A 115 -6.89 -12.37 -2.23
C GLU A 115 -7.61 -11.07 -2.64
N LEU A 116 -6.98 -9.92 -2.36
CA LEU A 116 -7.52 -8.59 -2.67
C LEU A 116 -7.26 -8.15 -4.13
N GLY A 117 -6.49 -8.94 -4.89
CA GLY A 117 -6.10 -8.63 -6.26
C GLY A 117 -4.91 -7.70 -6.39
N ILE A 118 -4.18 -7.42 -5.30
CA ILE A 118 -2.88 -6.74 -5.37
C ILE A 118 -1.94 -7.61 -6.20
N ASN A 119 -1.37 -7.01 -7.23
CA ASN A 119 -0.56 -7.72 -8.23
C ASN A 119 0.80 -7.06 -8.49
N ARG A 120 1.08 -5.92 -7.85
CA ARG A 120 2.38 -5.25 -7.87
C ARG A 120 2.82 -4.82 -6.46
N ILE A 121 4.10 -5.01 -6.14
CA ILE A 121 4.69 -4.56 -4.87
C ILE A 121 5.82 -3.57 -5.16
N SER A 122 5.88 -2.45 -4.44
CA SER A 122 7.05 -1.57 -4.40
C SER A 122 7.76 -1.75 -3.07
N LEU A 123 8.96 -2.32 -3.07
CA LEU A 123 9.72 -2.61 -1.86
C LEU A 123 10.77 -1.51 -1.61
N GLY A 124 10.57 -0.70 -0.59
CA GLY A 124 11.50 0.37 -0.26
C GLY A 124 12.76 -0.16 0.43
N VAL A 125 13.83 -0.46 -0.31
CA VAL A 125 15.09 -0.99 0.26
C VAL A 125 16.09 0.12 0.58
N GLN A 126 16.17 1.13 -0.30
CA GLN A 126 17.06 2.29 -0.28
C GLN A 126 18.53 1.92 -0.50
N THR A 127 19.08 1.03 0.31
CA THR A 127 20.46 0.60 0.15
C THR A 127 20.68 -0.78 0.74
N PHE A 128 21.70 -1.47 0.26
CA PHE A 128 22.16 -2.75 0.81
C PHE A 128 23.39 -2.57 1.72
N ASN A 129 23.70 -1.33 2.12
CA ASN A 129 24.75 -1.01 3.08
C ASN A 129 24.12 -0.77 4.46
N ASP A 130 24.42 -1.66 5.42
CA ASP A 130 23.78 -1.63 6.75
C ASP A 130 24.14 -0.37 7.55
N THR A 131 25.35 0.17 7.39
CA THR A 131 25.75 1.45 8.00
C THR A 131 24.92 2.62 7.48
N HIS A 132 24.60 2.63 6.17
CA HIS A 132 23.72 3.64 5.61
C HIS A 132 22.26 3.45 6.05
N LEU A 133 21.77 2.20 6.11
CA LEU A 133 20.42 1.91 6.60
C LEU A 133 20.22 2.42 8.04
N GLU A 134 21.21 2.18 8.91
CA GLU A 134 21.22 2.70 10.28
C GLU A 134 21.20 4.23 10.30
N MET A 135 22.08 4.87 9.52
CA MET A 135 22.13 6.33 9.40
C MET A 135 20.80 6.93 8.91
N LEU A 136 20.12 6.29 7.98
CA LEU A 136 18.82 6.72 7.46
C LEU A 136 17.66 6.46 8.44
N GLY A 137 17.91 5.71 9.53
CA GLY A 137 16.93 5.33 10.52
C GLY A 137 15.97 4.23 10.06
N ARG A 138 16.38 3.41 9.09
CA ARG A 138 15.60 2.28 8.58
C ARG A 138 15.43 1.22 9.69
N LEU A 139 14.32 0.49 9.63
CA LEU A 139 13.97 -0.58 10.58
C LEU A 139 14.36 -1.97 10.07
N HIS A 140 15.16 -2.02 8.99
CA HIS A 140 15.55 -3.25 8.34
C HIS A 140 17.04 -3.21 7.99
N ASP A 141 17.69 -4.37 7.94
CA ASP A 141 19.05 -4.54 7.40
C ASP A 141 19.04 -5.15 5.97
N SER A 142 20.21 -5.21 5.35
CA SER A 142 20.34 -5.77 3.99
C SER A 142 19.98 -7.25 3.88
N ALA A 143 20.06 -8.03 4.97
CA ALA A 143 19.66 -9.43 5.01
C ALA A 143 18.14 -9.57 5.03
N GLU A 144 17.45 -8.78 5.85
CA GLU A 144 15.98 -8.68 5.89
C GLU A 144 15.40 -8.17 4.57
N ALA A 145 16.05 -7.21 3.91
CA ALA A 145 15.67 -6.76 2.56
C ALA A 145 15.72 -7.91 1.54
N LYS A 146 16.78 -8.74 1.57
CA LYS A 146 16.90 -9.91 0.68
C LYS A 146 15.89 -11.01 1.04
N ALA A 147 15.64 -11.23 2.33
CA ALA A 147 14.68 -12.22 2.81
C ALA A 147 13.25 -11.85 2.38
N SER A 148 12.81 -10.62 2.65
CA SER A 148 11.49 -10.12 2.26
C SER A 148 11.27 -10.17 0.75
N PHE A 149 12.27 -9.84 -0.07
CA PHE A 149 12.19 -10.02 -1.53
C PHE A 149 11.93 -11.48 -1.92
N LYS A 150 12.63 -12.44 -1.30
CA LYS A 150 12.41 -13.87 -1.53
C LYS A 150 11.02 -14.30 -1.12
N GLU A 151 10.52 -13.85 0.03
CA GLU A 151 9.17 -14.16 0.51
C GLU A 151 8.09 -13.64 -0.45
N ILE A 152 8.25 -12.41 -0.94
CA ILE A 152 7.38 -11.82 -1.96
C ILE A 152 7.37 -12.68 -3.24
N LYS A 153 8.55 -13.11 -3.72
CA LYS A 153 8.66 -14.00 -4.88
C LYS A 153 8.00 -15.36 -4.62
N LEU A 154 8.21 -15.97 -3.45
CA LEU A 154 7.63 -17.25 -3.06
C LEU A 154 6.10 -17.18 -2.93
N ALA A 155 5.56 -16.02 -2.55
CA ALA A 155 4.11 -15.77 -2.56
C ALA A 155 3.52 -15.58 -3.99
N GLY A 156 4.35 -15.66 -5.03
CA GLY A 156 3.90 -15.60 -6.43
C GLY A 156 3.63 -14.19 -6.93
N PHE A 157 4.37 -13.19 -6.43
CA PHE A 157 4.44 -11.86 -7.06
C PHE A 157 5.53 -11.83 -8.13
N GLU A 158 5.16 -11.32 -9.31
CA GLU A 158 6.06 -11.22 -10.46
C GLU A 158 6.45 -9.78 -10.76
N ASN A 159 5.52 -8.83 -10.54
CA ASN A 159 5.74 -7.40 -10.73
C ASN A 159 6.19 -6.77 -9.41
N ILE A 160 7.50 -6.55 -9.27
CA ILE A 160 8.12 -6.04 -8.04
C ILE A 160 9.07 -4.90 -8.42
N SER A 161 8.88 -3.74 -7.80
CA SER A 161 9.83 -2.63 -7.81
C SER A 161 10.68 -2.67 -6.55
N ILE A 162 11.93 -2.23 -6.64
CA ILE A 162 12.80 -1.98 -5.49
C ILE A 162 13.23 -0.52 -5.57
N ASP A 163 12.90 0.24 -4.53
CA ASP A 163 13.34 1.64 -4.43
C ASP A 163 14.72 1.65 -3.78
N LEU A 164 15.68 2.33 -4.41
CA LEU A 164 17.09 2.47 -4.00
C LEU A 164 17.41 3.96 -3.82
#